data_AF-A0A354WIU2-F1
#
_entry.id   AF-A0A354WIU2-F1
#
_cell.length_a   1.000
_cell.length_b   1.000
_cell.length_c   1.000
_cell.angle_alpha   90.00
_cell.angle_beta   90.00
_cell.angle_gamma   90.00
#
_symmetry.space_group_name_H-M   'P 1'
#
loop_
_entity.id
_entity.type
_entity.pdbx_description
1 polymer ?
#
loop_
_entity_poly.entity_id
_entity_poly.type
_entity_poly.pdbx_seq_one_letter_code
_entity_poly.pdbx_strand_id
1 'polypeptide(L)'
;MATFQEKTGADNPLNGVDVGNNSAPVLADVDGDGDLDAFIGNINGNIKYFQNNNGSFTEQIGAANPFNGVDVGQLASPRFADVDKDGDLDAF
;
A
#
# COMPACT_ATOMS: atom_id res chain seq x y z
N MET A 1 27.66 8.11 0.84
CA MET A 1 26.44 8.28 1.65
C MET A 1 25.29 8.43 0.66
N ALA A 2 24.17 7.73 0.84
CA ALA A 2 23.00 7.95 -0.01
C ALA A 2 22.44 9.36 0.26
N THR A 3 22.16 10.12 -0.79
CA THR A 3 21.49 11.43 -0.68
C THR A 3 20.01 11.23 -0.88
N PHE A 4 19.19 11.91 -0.07
CA PHE A 4 17.76 12.00 -0.35
C PHE A 4 17.55 12.81 -1.64
N GLN A 5 16.75 12.27 -2.56
CA GLN A 5 16.25 12.97 -3.72
C GLN A 5 14.72 12.87 -3.71
N GLU A 6 14.05 14.01 -3.58
CA GLU A 6 12.61 14.08 -3.77
C GLU A 6 12.25 13.78 -5.24
N LYS A 7 11.23 12.96 -5.45
CA LYS A 7 10.63 12.69 -6.77
C LYS A 7 9.28 13.37 -6.85
N THR A 8 9.02 14.11 -7.92
CA THR A 8 7.77 14.87 -8.11
C THR A 8 7.29 14.77 -9.56
N GLY A 9 6.04 15.11 -9.82
CA GLY A 9 5.48 15.10 -11.17
C GLY A 9 5.57 13.72 -11.82
N ALA A 10 5.97 13.66 -13.09
CA ALA A 10 6.05 12.41 -13.85
C ALA A 10 7.12 11.43 -13.32
N ASP A 11 8.08 11.89 -12.52
CA ASP A 11 9.11 11.03 -11.94
C ASP A 11 8.65 10.34 -10.63
N ASN A 12 7.49 10.74 -10.09
CA ASN A 12 6.87 10.07 -8.95
C ASN A 12 5.77 9.13 -9.46
N PRO A 13 5.93 7.80 -9.34
CA PRO A 13 4.96 6.84 -9.88
C PRO A 13 3.61 6.84 -9.15
N LEU A 14 3.52 7.49 -7.98
CA LEU A 14 2.28 7.73 -7.24
C LEU A 14 1.77 9.17 -7.41
N ASN A 15 2.32 9.94 -8.34
CA ASN A 15 1.92 11.32 -8.55
C ASN A 15 0.43 11.42 -8.94
N GLY A 16 -0.33 12.18 -8.16
CA GLY A 16 -1.76 12.37 -8.36
C GLY A 16 -2.65 11.28 -7.75
N VAL A 17 -2.07 10.28 -7.09
CA VAL A 17 -2.85 9.33 -6.27
C VAL A 17 -3.45 10.09 -5.08
N ASP A 18 -4.78 10.09 -5.01
CA ASP A 18 -5.54 10.64 -3.89
C ASP A 18 -6.25 9.49 -3.15
N VAL A 19 -5.86 9.30 -1.89
CA VAL A 19 -6.44 8.28 -1.00
C VAL A 19 -7.37 8.87 0.06
N GLY A 20 -7.60 10.18 0.03
CA GLY A 20 -8.32 10.94 1.05
C GLY A 20 -7.44 11.42 2.21
N ASN A 21 -8.08 11.76 3.31
CA ASN A 21 -7.44 12.38 4.47
C ASN A 21 -6.82 11.37 5.44
N ASN A 22 -5.82 11.83 6.19
CA ASN A 22 -5.10 11.05 7.20
C ASN A 22 -4.55 9.74 6.62
N SER A 23 -3.87 9.86 5.48
CA SER A 23 -3.27 8.72 4.82
C SER A 23 -2.16 8.09 5.68
N ALA A 24 -2.16 6.76 5.74
CA ALA A 24 -1.13 5.97 6.42
C ALA A 24 -0.56 4.94 5.41
N PRO A 25 0.44 5.35 4.59
CA PRO A 25 1.04 4.46 3.62
C PRO A 25 2.04 3.49 4.26
N VAL A 26 2.05 2.25 3.77
CA VAL A 26 3.07 1.23 4.02
C VAL A 26 3.41 0.55 2.70
N LEU A 27 4.67 0.14 2.55
CA LEU A 27 5.16 -0.61 1.41
C LEU A 27 5.46 -2.05 1.83
N ALA A 28 5.01 -3.02 1.04
CA ALA A 28 5.22 -4.46 1.28
C ALA A 28 5.13 -5.23 -0.05
N ASP A 29 5.94 -6.27 -0.21
CA ASP A 29 5.87 -7.21 -1.33
C ASP A 29 4.87 -8.32 -0.95
N VAL A 30 3.60 -8.19 -1.35
CA VAL A 30 2.55 -9.14 -0.92
C VAL A 30 2.35 -10.27 -1.93
N ASP A 31 2.70 -10.06 -3.19
CA ASP A 31 2.53 -11.04 -4.25
C ASP A 31 3.80 -11.85 -4.55
N GLY A 32 4.92 -11.51 -3.90
CA GLY A 32 6.16 -12.26 -3.92
C GLY A 32 6.97 -12.06 -5.20
N ASP A 33 6.72 -10.98 -5.95
CA ASP A 33 7.39 -10.70 -7.21
C ASP A 33 8.71 -9.93 -7.05
N GLY A 34 9.02 -9.50 -5.82
CA GLY A 34 10.27 -8.85 -5.43
C GLY A 34 10.22 -7.33 -5.54
N ASP A 35 9.10 -6.74 -5.92
CA ASP A 35 8.86 -5.31 -5.87
C ASP A 35 7.89 -4.94 -4.73
N LEU A 36 7.98 -3.69 -4.24
CA LEU A 36 7.16 -3.26 -3.10
C LEU A 36 5.86 -2.63 -3.60
N ASP A 37 4.74 -3.22 -3.22
CA ASP A 37 3.42 -2.65 -3.41
C ASP A 37 3.10 -1.57 -2.37
N ALA A 38 2.07 -0.76 -2.63
CA ALA A 38 1.59 0.24 -1.69
C ALA A 38 0.21 -0.08 -1.11
N PHE A 39 0.13 -0.07 0.22
CA PHE A 39 -1.11 -0.15 0.98
C PHE A 39 -1.29 1.14 1.75
N ILE A 40 -2.43 1.80 1.56
CA ILE A 40 -2.65 3.13 2.10
C ILE A 40 -3.98 3.15 2.84
N GLY A 41 -3.89 3.17 4.16
CA GLY A 41 -5.05 3.39 5.03
C GLY A 41 -5.49 4.85 5.01
N ASN A 42 -6.75 5.12 5.34
CA ASN A 42 -7.27 6.49 5.46
C ASN A 42 -8.25 6.65 6.63
N ILE A 43 -8.71 7.90 6.84
CA ILE A 43 -9.64 8.24 7.93
C ILE A 43 -10.96 7.47 7.89
N ASN A 44 -11.40 7.01 6.73
CA ASN A 44 -12.67 6.30 6.56
C ASN A 44 -12.56 4.80 6.88
N GLY A 45 -11.44 4.34 7.46
CA GLY A 45 -11.27 2.96 7.91
C GLY A 45 -10.98 1.96 6.79
N ASN A 46 -10.79 2.41 5.56
CA ASN A 46 -10.47 1.56 4.41
C ASN A 46 -8.98 1.61 4.06
N ILE A 47 -8.52 0.52 3.44
CA ILE A 47 -7.17 0.35 2.92
C ILE A 47 -7.25 0.27 1.40
N LYS A 48 -6.62 1.22 0.72
CA LYS A 48 -6.40 1.17 -0.73
C LYS A 48 -5.13 0.36 -1.01
N TYR A 49 -5.18 -0.47 -2.04
CA TYR A 49 -4.07 -1.30 -2.49
C TYR A 49 -3.68 -0.88 -3.91
N PHE A 50 -2.39 -0.58 -4.10
CA PHE A 50 -1.80 -0.31 -5.39
C PHE A 50 -0.71 -1.35 -5.63
N GLN A 51 -0.98 -2.26 -6.56
CA GLN A 51 0.02 -3.22 -7.00
C GLN A 51 1.08 -2.48 -7.81
N ASN A 52 2.34 -2.69 -7.46
CA ASN A 52 3.46 -2.24 -8.24
C ASN A 52 3.85 -3.33 -9.23
N ASN A 53 4.20 -2.93 -10.44
CA ASN A 53 4.79 -3.83 -11.41
C ASN A 53 5.94 -3.09 -12.07
N ASN A 54 7.15 -3.32 -11.56
CA ASN A 54 8.38 -2.71 -12.03
C ASN A 54 8.34 -1.17 -12.06
N GLY A 55 7.75 -0.55 -11.04
CA GLY A 55 7.66 0.90 -10.85
C GLY A 55 6.36 1.52 -11.39
N SER A 56 5.44 0.71 -11.93
CA SER A 56 4.13 1.15 -12.38
C SER A 56 3.04 0.72 -11.39
N PHE A 57 2.48 1.67 -10.64
CA PHE A 57 1.45 1.39 -9.65
C PHE A 57 0.05 1.41 -10.26
N THR A 58 -0.76 0.38 -9.98
CA THR A 58 -2.16 0.28 -10.40
C THR A 58 -3.05 0.00 -9.20
N GLU A 59 -4.09 0.82 -8.99
CA GLU A 59 -5.06 0.58 -7.91
C GLU A 59 -5.83 -0.72 -8.17
N GLN A 60 -5.78 -1.64 -7.21
CA GLN A 60 -6.58 -2.85 -7.20
C GLN A 60 -7.90 -2.59 -6.47
N ILE A 61 -9.01 -3.06 -7.05
CA ILE A 61 -10.37 -2.79 -6.56
C ILE A 61 -11.20 -4.07 -6.47
N GLY A 62 -12.25 -4.03 -5.66
CA GLY A 62 -13.16 -5.18 -5.50
C GLY A 62 -12.40 -6.41 -5.04
N ALA A 63 -12.63 -7.57 -5.67
CA ALA A 63 -11.99 -8.82 -5.30
C ALA A 63 -10.46 -8.84 -5.49
N ALA A 64 -9.89 -7.91 -6.24
CA ALA A 64 -8.44 -7.80 -6.40
C ALA A 64 -7.76 -7.08 -5.21
N ASN A 65 -8.53 -6.37 -4.38
CA ASN A 65 -8.01 -5.80 -3.13
C ASN A 65 -8.31 -6.77 -1.98
N PRO A 66 -7.30 -7.37 -1.33
CA PRO A 66 -7.52 -8.31 -0.23
C PRO A 66 -8.22 -7.66 0.99
N PHE A 67 -8.19 -6.33 1.08
CA PHE A 67 -8.88 -5.55 2.11
C PHE A 67 -10.25 -5.02 1.67
N ASN A 68 -10.78 -5.47 0.52
CA ASN A 68 -12.06 -4.99 0.05
C ASN A 68 -13.20 -5.37 1.01
N GLY A 69 -13.90 -4.35 1.52
CA GLY A 69 -14.95 -4.52 2.52
C GLY A 69 -14.46 -4.61 3.96
N VAL A 70 -13.15 -4.55 4.19
CA VAL A 70 -12.60 -4.36 5.54
C VAL A 70 -12.82 -2.91 5.96
N ASP A 71 -13.43 -2.74 7.14
CA ASP A 71 -13.63 -1.47 7.80
C ASP A 71 -13.10 -1.58 9.23
N VAL A 72 -11.99 -0.88 9.53
CA VAL A 72 -11.39 -0.84 10.86
C VAL A 72 -11.92 0.32 11.71
N GLY A 73 -12.98 0.98 11.27
CA GLY A 73 -13.58 2.17 11.87
C GLY A 73 -13.00 3.45 11.29
N GLN A 74 -12.14 4.13 12.05
CA GLN A 74 -11.47 5.34 11.56
C GLN A 74 -9.96 5.16 11.65
N LEU A 75 -9.24 5.90 10.79
CA LEU A 75 -7.78 5.96 10.79
C LEU A 75 -7.14 4.58 10.56
N ALA A 76 -7.49 3.94 9.44
CA ALA A 76 -6.80 2.72 9.04
C ALA A 76 -5.30 2.99 8.92
N SER A 77 -4.49 2.15 9.59
CA SER A 77 -3.04 2.29 9.65
C SER A 77 -2.39 0.91 9.51
N PRO A 78 -2.46 0.31 8.31
CA PRO A 78 -2.01 -1.06 8.09
C PRO A 78 -0.54 -1.26 8.43
N ARG A 79 -0.21 -2.44 8.94
CA ARG A 79 1.17 -2.94 9.05
C ARG A 79 1.27 -4.39 8.59
N PHE A 80 2.45 -4.77 8.13
CA PHE A 80 2.73 -6.12 7.64
C PHE A 80 3.84 -6.80 8.43
N ALA A 81 3.65 -8.08 8.74
CA ALA A 81 4.66 -8.96 9.32
C ALA A 81 4.26 -10.42 9.09
N ASP A 82 5.24 -11.28 8.83
CA ASP A 82 5.05 -12.74 8.86
C ASP A 82 4.91 -13.22 10.32
N VAL A 83 3.67 -13.39 10.80
CA VAL A 83 3.39 -13.67 12.21
C VAL A 83 3.46 -15.16 12.54
N ASP A 84 3.09 -16.01 11.58
CA ASP A 84 2.97 -17.45 11.78
C ASP A 84 4.14 -18.25 11.20
N LYS A 85 5.06 -17.57 10.48
CA LYS A 85 6.29 -18.10 9.90
C LYS A 85 6.07 -19.05 8.74
N ASP A 86 5.00 -18.86 7.98
CA ASP A 86 4.75 -19.63 6.76
C ASP A 86 5.40 -19.01 5.51
N GLY A 87 5.91 -17.78 5.63
CA GLY A 87 6.64 -17.08 4.59
C GLY A 87 5.80 -16.12 3.75
N ASP A 88 4.51 -15.94 4.05
CA ASP A 88 3.72 -14.81 3.56
C ASP A 88 3.63 -13.66 4.59
N LEU A 89 3.09 -12.52 4.17
CA LEU A 89 2.96 -11.34 5.03
C LEU A 89 1.52 -11.21 5.55
N ASP A 90 1.35 -11.22 6.87
CA ASP A 90 0.08 -10.92 7.53
C ASP A 90 -0.12 -9.42 7.76
N ALA A 91 -1.36 -8.97 7.64
CA ALA A 91 -1.76 -7.58 7.87
C ALA A 91 -2.41 -7.36 9.26
N PHE A 92 -2.05 -6.25 9.92
CA PHE A 92 -2.55 -5.82 11.25
C PHE A 92 -2.96 -4.35 11.29
#